data_AF-L9ZDC0-F1
#
_entry.id   AF-L9ZDC0-F1
#
_cell.length_a   1.000
_cell.length_b   1.000
_cell.length_c   1.000
_cell.angle_alpha   90.00
_cell.angle_beta   90.00
_cell.angle_gamma   90.00
#
_symmetry.space_group_name_H-M   'P 1'
#
loop_
_entity.id
_entity.type
_entity.pdbx_description
1 polymer ?
#
loop_
_entity_poly.entity_id
_entity_poly.type
_entity_poly.pdbx_seq_one_letter_code
_entity_poly.pdbx_strand_id
1 'polypeptide(L)'
;MSHRELSVLMVALFVTSLVTGIVTADPPRPGTEGNGLTENESATLWSRDADSYINQEEYQQRYGENRTAMHQLANGTDITFTRPPETAATWTRNDFGDIGAGGADTSVHPPHADLEDGVFIEDAHATVFAAQPSTRGHLESGDTPLYIAPNGTMRGFVDYRVRVPNGSSSGNMTIEWSLTEHEIEEVRLKKDSETIRTQDGSHTPALDYQIEDDWSANLTLEAEIHTRLKKTTRINHGDETDVEVTYQTESLTVSDGIDVEIYDLSMSAYNAEYPNGDAGVAMFQSRPWQGYTLTEDGDARVRGIWRFYTARNTNWDRLVRSGRTSSTAVESDAIPVYVHAYPSRIGPRAEPVRDGPEIIDTWGTDRPSPVETLGENINIDIVNQSYTTTYGVAVRAETVDRDALQVGGIVRGVNASIVEPDAGSERNLRRSNLTAEVLQQNESQATLRIELRDNETGVPIVLSDTGRQYPIGGTTRNGYITVAEQRVETNACGVAIVTIDEPGIYTARYHPGSWLGHNPAYVSETATARWHPLGTIDGWFAFIVEVGWQLIPFFVMFYAGQRLLRMLGPEDIFQRNP
;
A
#
# COMPACT_ATOMS: atom_id res chain seq x y z
N MET A 1 -11.70 -1.07 87.31
CA MET A 1 -10.49 -0.22 87.15
C MET A 1 -10.14 -0.28 85.67
N SER A 2 -10.63 0.62 84.79
CA SER A 2 -10.33 2.07 84.68
C SER A 2 -8.82 2.36 84.71
N HIS A 3 -8.19 3.17 83.88
CA HIS A 3 -8.52 3.93 82.66
C HIS A 3 -7.16 4.59 82.27
N ARG A 4 -6.84 4.73 80.96
CA ARG A 4 -6.32 5.98 80.31
C ARG A 4 -4.85 6.37 80.64
N GLU A 5 -3.97 6.95 79.80
CA GLU A 5 -3.97 7.77 78.56
C GLU A 5 -2.63 7.53 77.82
N LEU A 6 -2.55 7.36 76.49
CA LEU A 6 -2.62 8.36 75.39
C LEU A 6 -1.28 9.09 75.15
N SER A 7 -0.61 8.79 74.02
CA SER A 7 0.14 9.73 73.17
C SER A 7 0.73 8.99 71.96
N VAL A 8 -0.10 8.77 70.94
CA VAL A 8 0.38 8.49 69.57
C VAL A 8 0.27 9.81 68.82
N LEU A 9 1.41 10.40 68.54
CA LEU A 9 1.54 11.58 67.69
C LEU A 9 1.36 11.12 66.24
N MET A 10 0.15 11.27 65.70
CA MET A 10 -0.15 10.99 64.30
C MET A 10 0.36 12.19 63.48
N VAL A 11 1.54 12.08 62.89
CA VAL A 11 2.01 13.03 61.87
C VAL A 11 1.22 12.73 60.60
N ALA A 12 0.26 13.60 60.30
CA ALA A 12 -0.45 13.61 59.04
C ALA A 12 0.53 13.98 57.92
N LEU A 13 0.99 12.98 57.18
CA LEU A 13 1.71 13.16 55.93
C LEU A 13 0.67 13.54 54.87
N PHE A 14 0.53 14.83 54.60
CA PHE A 14 -0.19 15.33 53.43
C PHE A 14 0.60 14.91 52.18
N VAL A 15 0.34 13.71 51.67
CA VAL A 15 0.62 13.38 50.27
C VAL A 15 -0.45 14.13 49.49
N THR A 16 -0.13 15.34 49.04
CA THR A 16 -0.92 16.02 48.00
C THR A 16 -0.74 15.22 46.72
N SER A 17 -1.64 14.27 46.49
CA SER A 17 -1.86 13.67 45.19
C SER A 17 -2.24 14.79 44.21
N LEU A 18 -1.28 15.22 43.39
CA LEU A 18 -1.57 15.97 42.18
C LEU A 18 -2.45 15.08 41.31
N VAL A 19 -3.76 15.38 41.30
CA VAL A 19 -4.66 14.93 40.25
C VAL A 19 -4.24 15.71 39.01
N THR A 20 -3.34 15.14 38.21
CA THR A 20 -3.05 15.64 36.87
C THR A 20 -4.28 15.39 36.02
N GLY A 21 -5.03 16.45 35.73
CA GLY A 21 -6.03 16.39 34.67
C GLY A 21 -5.37 15.91 33.38
N ILE A 22 -6.03 15.00 32.67
CA ILE A 22 -5.66 14.61 31.32
C ILE A 22 -5.95 15.84 30.45
N VAL A 23 -4.92 16.66 30.21
CA VAL A 23 -4.95 17.74 29.22
C VAL A 23 -4.33 17.13 27.97
N THR A 24 -5.14 16.81 26.96
CA THR A 24 -4.68 16.45 25.62
C THR A 24 -4.80 17.70 24.76
N ALA A 25 -3.80 18.04 23.96
CA ALA A 25 -3.98 19.08 22.95
C ALA A 25 -5.10 18.65 21.99
N ASP A 26 -6.13 19.49 21.88
CA ASP A 26 -7.08 19.38 20.77
C ASP A 26 -6.38 19.88 19.51
N PRO A 27 -6.52 19.19 18.37
CA PRO A 27 -5.92 19.65 17.13
C PRO A 27 -6.46 21.05 16.80
N PRO A 28 -5.60 21.95 16.31
CA PRO A 28 -6.02 23.31 16.00
C PRO A 28 -7.07 23.30 14.90
N ARG A 29 -7.95 24.32 14.95
CA ARG A 29 -9.06 24.42 14.02
C ARG A 29 -8.54 24.62 12.59
N PRO A 30 -9.14 23.97 11.59
CA PRO A 30 -8.72 24.16 10.20
C PRO A 30 -8.73 25.63 9.80
N GLY A 31 -7.65 26.09 9.16
CA GLY A 31 -7.48 27.47 8.70
C GLY A 31 -7.14 28.51 9.78
N THR A 32 -6.96 28.12 11.06
CA THR A 32 -6.56 29.08 12.10
C THR A 32 -5.06 29.21 12.27
N GLU A 33 -4.27 28.25 11.77
CA GLU A 33 -2.81 28.25 11.89
C GLU A 33 -2.10 28.82 10.67
N GLY A 34 -0.98 29.50 10.93
CA GLY A 34 -0.08 30.07 9.93
C GLY A 34 0.87 29.07 9.28
N ASN A 35 0.43 27.82 9.10
CA ASN A 35 1.26 26.67 8.75
C ASN A 35 1.43 26.43 7.24
N GLY A 36 1.00 27.36 6.39
CA GLY A 36 1.10 27.26 4.92
C GLY A 36 0.11 26.29 4.26
N LEU A 37 -0.85 25.70 4.98
CA LEU A 37 -1.94 24.90 4.44
C LEU A 37 -3.23 25.72 4.30
N THR A 38 -4.05 25.38 3.32
CA THR A 38 -5.41 25.91 3.21
C THR A 38 -6.34 25.34 4.29
N GLU A 39 -7.50 25.96 4.50
CA GLU A 39 -8.54 25.42 5.42
C GLU A 39 -8.93 23.98 5.04
N ASN A 40 -9.09 23.70 3.74
CA ASN A 40 -9.43 22.36 3.27
C ASN A 40 -8.31 21.35 3.55
N GLU A 41 -7.04 21.71 3.34
CA GLU A 41 -5.91 20.82 3.57
C GLU A 41 -5.71 20.53 5.05
N SER A 42 -5.77 21.56 5.90
CA SER A 42 -5.66 21.42 7.36
C SER A 42 -6.80 20.58 7.96
N ALA A 43 -8.00 20.64 7.38
CA ALA A 43 -9.11 19.79 7.78
C ALA A 43 -8.84 18.28 7.59
N THR A 44 -7.91 17.90 6.72
CA THR A 44 -7.66 16.47 6.41
C THR A 44 -6.62 15.78 7.30
N LEU A 45 -6.02 16.49 8.25
CA LEU A 45 -4.80 16.05 8.94
C LEU A 45 -5.00 15.06 10.09
N TRP A 46 -6.19 15.03 10.69
CA TRP A 46 -6.35 14.63 12.08
C TRP A 46 -7.04 13.28 12.29
N SER A 47 -6.75 12.23 11.52
CA SER A 47 -7.54 10.97 11.56
C SER A 47 -7.48 10.13 12.84
N ARG A 48 -6.94 10.66 13.94
CA ARG A 48 -6.86 9.99 15.25
C ARG A 48 -7.56 10.81 16.34
N ASP A 49 -8.13 11.96 15.99
CA ASP A 49 -8.91 12.78 16.90
C ASP A 49 -10.28 12.16 17.16
N ALA A 50 -11.00 12.69 18.15
CA ALA A 50 -12.33 12.21 18.45
C ALA A 50 -13.32 12.80 17.44
N ASP A 51 -13.96 11.94 16.64
CA ASP A 51 -15.04 12.32 15.71
C ASP A 51 -16.28 12.83 16.47
N SER A 52 -16.30 14.12 16.80
CA SER A 52 -17.47 14.80 17.38
C SER A 52 -18.17 15.62 16.31
N TYR A 53 -19.04 14.96 15.55
CA TYR A 53 -19.81 15.63 14.50
C TYR A 53 -20.75 16.67 15.11
N ILE A 54 -20.52 17.94 14.76
CA ILE A 54 -21.45 19.04 14.97
C ILE A 54 -22.00 19.49 13.62
N ASN A 55 -23.25 19.96 13.58
CA ASN A 55 -23.83 20.47 12.33
C ASN A 55 -23.41 21.93 12.06
N GLN A 56 -23.75 22.46 10.88
CA GLN A 56 -23.34 23.81 10.48
C GLN A 56 -23.92 24.92 11.37
N GLU A 57 -25.15 24.75 11.85
CA GLU A 57 -25.80 25.73 12.73
C GLU A 57 -25.10 25.79 14.09
N GLU A 58 -24.78 24.64 14.68
CA GLU A 58 -24.02 24.54 15.93
C GLU A 58 -22.59 25.08 15.77
N TYR A 59 -21.93 24.77 14.66
CA TYR A 59 -20.60 25.30 14.35
C TYR A 59 -20.62 26.84 14.30
N GLN A 60 -21.59 27.43 13.59
CA GLN A 60 -21.75 28.87 13.50
C GLN A 60 -22.09 29.51 14.85
N GLN A 61 -22.91 28.86 15.68
CA GLN A 61 -23.20 29.32 17.04
C GLN A 61 -21.97 29.32 17.93
N ARG A 62 -21.08 28.33 17.77
CA ARG A 62 -19.88 28.17 18.60
C ARG A 62 -18.74 29.09 18.18
N TYR A 63 -18.52 29.24 16.87
CA TYR A 63 -17.33 29.90 16.33
C TYR A 63 -17.62 31.20 15.57
N GLY A 64 -18.89 31.51 15.29
CA GLY A 64 -19.29 32.74 14.60
C GLY A 64 -18.97 32.77 13.10
N GLU A 65 -18.54 31.65 12.53
CA GLU A 65 -18.09 31.54 11.14
C GLU A 65 -18.70 30.33 10.43
N ASN A 66 -18.66 30.33 9.10
CA ASN A 66 -19.05 29.17 8.29
C ASN A 66 -17.80 28.37 7.94
N ARG A 67 -17.92 27.04 7.93
CA ARG A 67 -16.84 26.12 7.51
C ARG A 67 -17.04 25.63 6.09
N THR A 68 -15.96 25.18 5.49
CA THR A 68 -15.98 24.49 4.19
C THR A 68 -16.69 23.13 4.24
N ALA A 69 -17.10 22.63 3.07
CA ALA A 69 -17.69 21.29 2.95
C ALA A 69 -16.71 20.17 3.33
N MET A 70 -15.40 20.36 3.04
CA MET A 70 -14.37 19.40 3.44
C MET A 70 -14.21 19.36 4.96
N HIS A 71 -14.16 20.52 5.62
CA HIS A 71 -14.14 20.61 7.07
C HIS A 71 -15.38 19.97 7.71
N GLN A 72 -16.57 20.17 7.13
CA GLN A 72 -17.76 19.48 7.62
C GLN A 72 -17.67 17.96 7.49
N LEU A 73 -17.07 17.44 6.41
CA LEU A 73 -16.85 16.01 6.23
C LEU A 73 -15.84 15.48 7.26
N ALA A 74 -14.67 16.12 7.34
CA ALA A 74 -13.59 15.71 8.22
C ALA A 74 -13.94 15.76 9.71
N ASN A 75 -14.93 16.56 10.11
CA ASN A 75 -15.42 16.61 11.49
C ASN A 75 -16.25 15.38 11.91
N GLY A 76 -16.69 14.55 10.96
CA GLY A 76 -17.48 13.35 11.27
C GLY A 76 -16.90 12.05 10.70
N THR A 77 -15.77 12.10 10.01
CA THR A 77 -15.09 10.93 9.46
C THR A 77 -13.67 11.26 9.03
N ASP A 78 -12.80 10.25 9.09
CA ASP A 78 -11.45 10.35 8.57
C ASP A 78 -11.38 10.48 7.04
N ILE A 79 -10.48 11.35 6.60
CA ILE A 79 -10.21 11.58 5.18
C ILE A 79 -9.10 10.64 4.70
N THR A 80 -9.38 9.92 3.61
CA THR A 80 -8.43 8.98 3.03
C THR A 80 -8.00 9.40 1.63
N PHE A 81 -6.72 9.20 1.32
CA PHE A 81 -6.09 9.59 0.08
C PHE A 81 -5.74 8.37 -0.78
N THR A 82 -5.64 8.61 -2.08
CA THR A 82 -5.22 7.61 -3.07
C THR A 82 -3.71 7.62 -3.33
N ARG A 83 -3.02 8.64 -2.84
CA ARG A 83 -1.56 8.86 -2.90
C ARG A 83 -1.09 9.45 -1.56
N PRO A 84 0.17 9.26 -1.16
CA PRO A 84 0.73 9.90 0.02
C PRO A 84 0.59 11.44 -0.08
N PRO A 85 -0.15 12.10 0.82
CA PRO A 85 -0.37 13.55 0.74
C PRO A 85 0.86 14.36 1.19
N GLU A 86 1.00 15.59 0.70
CA GLU A 86 2.03 16.54 1.14
C GLU A 86 1.75 17.16 2.51
N THR A 87 0.48 17.16 2.89
CA THR A 87 -0.06 17.98 3.99
C THR A 87 0.64 17.67 5.31
N ALA A 88 0.93 16.40 5.61
CA ALA A 88 1.67 15.99 6.80
C ALA A 88 3.09 16.58 6.86
N ALA A 89 3.83 16.57 5.75
CA ALA A 89 5.19 17.11 5.70
C ALA A 89 5.20 18.64 5.79
N THR A 90 4.23 19.28 5.15
CA THR A 90 4.08 20.75 5.20
C THR A 90 3.69 21.23 6.60
N TRP A 91 2.73 20.56 7.24
CA TRP A 91 2.35 20.82 8.63
C TRP A 91 3.57 20.70 9.54
N THR A 92 4.14 19.49 9.66
CA THR A 92 5.22 19.20 10.60
C THR A 92 6.42 20.11 10.42
N ARG A 93 6.80 20.46 9.18
CA ARG A 93 7.91 21.38 8.94
C ARG A 93 7.64 22.77 9.50
N ASN A 94 6.44 23.30 9.28
CA ASN A 94 6.13 24.68 9.60
C ASN A 94 5.81 24.83 11.09
N ASP A 95 5.08 23.87 11.65
CA ASP A 95 4.69 23.77 13.06
C ASP A 95 5.90 23.51 13.97
N PHE A 96 6.94 22.82 13.47
CA PHE A 96 8.21 22.65 14.21
C PHE A 96 8.86 23.99 14.60
N GLY A 97 8.61 25.05 13.84
CA GLY A 97 9.11 26.40 14.16
C GLY A 97 8.47 27.01 15.41
N ASP A 98 7.33 26.49 15.85
CA ASP A 98 6.58 26.99 17.00
C ASP A 98 7.05 26.38 18.34
N ILE A 99 7.96 25.39 18.29
CA ILE A 99 8.59 24.84 19.50
C ILE A 99 9.48 25.90 20.16
N GLY A 100 9.03 26.36 21.33
CA GLY A 100 9.82 27.21 22.22
C GLY A 100 10.67 26.38 23.18
N ALA A 101 11.99 26.44 23.03
CA ALA A 101 12.93 25.96 24.04
C ALA A 101 12.85 26.79 25.32
N GLY A 102 13.35 26.23 26.41
CA GLY A 102 13.55 26.93 27.66
C GLY A 102 14.76 27.86 27.64
N GLY A 103 15.52 27.85 28.72
CA GLY A 103 16.73 28.64 28.87
C GLY A 103 17.55 28.11 30.03
N ALA A 104 18.56 28.85 30.49
CA ALA A 104 19.48 28.36 31.52
C ALA A 104 18.81 27.82 32.80
N ASP A 105 17.64 28.32 33.19
CA ASP A 105 16.95 27.92 34.43
C ASP A 105 15.71 27.02 34.20
N THR A 106 15.38 26.68 32.95
CA THR A 106 14.15 25.96 32.60
C THR A 106 14.38 25.06 31.40
N SER A 107 14.02 23.78 31.51
CA SER A 107 13.97 22.86 30.39
C SER A 107 12.52 22.63 29.96
N VAL A 108 12.34 22.39 28.67
CA VAL A 108 11.07 22.03 28.04
C VAL A 108 11.31 20.73 27.29
N HIS A 109 10.51 19.69 27.57
CA HIS A 109 10.67 18.39 26.91
C HIS A 109 9.31 17.69 26.76
N PRO A 110 9.12 16.82 25.76
CA PRO A 110 7.91 16.00 25.73
C PRO A 110 7.95 14.95 26.87
N PRO A 111 6.79 14.45 27.34
CA PRO A 111 6.72 13.51 28.46
C PRO A 111 7.48 12.19 28.26
N HIS A 112 7.79 11.83 27.02
CA HIS A 112 8.48 10.60 26.65
C HIS A 112 9.98 10.80 26.40
N ALA A 113 10.51 12.02 26.58
CA ALA A 113 11.93 12.28 26.42
C ALA A 113 12.75 11.51 27.45
N ASP A 114 13.83 10.88 27.00
CA ASP A 114 14.85 10.32 27.87
C ASP A 114 15.75 11.45 28.39
N LEU A 115 15.65 11.73 29.69
CA LEU A 115 16.38 12.82 30.33
C LEU A 115 17.67 12.31 30.98
N GLU A 116 18.75 13.07 30.80
CA GLU A 116 20.03 12.84 31.45
C GLU A 116 20.45 14.04 32.30
N ASP A 117 21.15 13.73 33.40
CA ASP A 117 21.67 14.71 34.34
C ASP A 117 23.19 14.63 34.44
N GLY A 118 23.81 15.80 34.56
CA GLY A 118 25.20 15.98 34.92
C GLY A 118 25.39 16.57 36.32
N VAL A 119 26.57 17.13 36.55
CA VAL A 119 26.92 17.87 37.76
C VAL A 119 26.24 19.25 37.77
N PHE A 120 26.39 19.98 36.68
CA PHE A 120 25.89 21.33 36.40
C PHE A 120 24.81 21.36 35.30
N ILE A 121 24.57 20.26 34.60
CA ILE A 121 23.47 20.12 33.62
C ILE A 121 22.35 19.27 34.23
N GLU A 122 21.09 19.64 34.04
CA GLU A 122 19.89 18.90 34.48
C GLU A 122 18.86 18.82 33.34
N ASP A 123 18.09 17.74 33.35
CA ASP A 123 16.98 17.50 32.43
C ASP A 123 17.39 17.65 30.95
N ALA A 124 18.62 17.27 30.61
CA ALA A 124 19.12 17.35 29.26
C ALA A 124 18.53 16.24 28.41
N HIS A 125 18.12 16.57 27.19
CA HIS A 125 17.64 15.58 26.23
C HIS A 125 17.88 16.03 24.80
N ALA A 126 17.92 15.05 23.90
CA ALA A 126 17.65 15.24 22.49
C ALA A 126 16.46 14.33 22.18
N THR A 127 15.44 14.82 21.48
CA THR A 127 14.25 14.02 21.15
C THR A 127 13.88 14.19 19.70
N VAL A 128 13.62 13.09 19.00
CA VAL A 128 13.22 13.10 17.61
C VAL A 128 11.80 13.65 17.48
N PHE A 129 11.67 14.77 16.77
CA PHE A 129 10.37 15.35 16.44
C PHE A 129 9.75 14.63 15.23
N ALA A 130 10.49 14.59 14.12
CA ALA A 130 10.09 13.83 12.94
C ALA A 130 11.21 13.54 11.95
N ALA A 131 11.08 12.43 11.22
CA ALA A 131 11.82 12.16 9.98
C ALA A 131 10.84 12.21 8.80
N GLN A 132 11.09 13.06 7.80
CA GLN A 132 10.18 13.26 6.68
C GLN A 132 10.91 13.48 5.34
N PRO A 133 10.30 13.13 4.20
CA PRO A 133 8.98 12.49 4.07
C PRO A 133 9.01 11.03 4.53
N SER A 134 7.93 10.61 5.19
CA SER A 134 7.81 9.26 5.75
C SER A 134 6.37 8.77 5.76
N THR A 135 6.23 7.45 5.79
CA THR A 135 4.95 6.76 5.82
C THR A 135 5.02 5.58 6.79
N ARG A 136 4.14 5.55 7.79
CA ARG A 136 3.95 4.37 8.65
C ARG A 136 3.11 3.34 7.88
N GLY A 137 3.67 2.17 7.60
CA GLY A 137 2.93 1.08 6.95
C GLY A 137 2.15 0.26 7.97
N HIS A 138 0.88 -0.02 7.72
CA HIS A 138 0.09 -0.96 8.53
C HIS A 138 -0.02 -2.29 7.77
N LEU A 139 0.95 -3.18 7.97
CA LEU A 139 1.06 -4.43 7.20
C LEU A 139 0.28 -5.57 7.84
N GLU A 140 0.46 -5.81 9.14
CA GLU A 140 -0.24 -6.79 9.96
C GLU A 140 -0.09 -6.45 11.45
N SER A 141 -0.84 -7.13 12.33
CA SER A 141 -0.68 -6.97 13.79
C SER A 141 0.79 -7.16 14.21
N GLY A 142 1.38 -6.12 14.80
CA GLY A 142 2.79 -6.11 15.24
C GLY A 142 3.81 -5.70 14.18
N ASP A 143 3.41 -5.54 12.92
CA ASP A 143 4.27 -5.13 11.81
C ASP A 143 3.83 -3.76 11.28
N THR A 144 4.42 -2.71 11.85
CA THR A 144 4.14 -1.32 11.48
C THR A 144 5.42 -0.54 11.19
N PRO A 145 6.17 -0.79 10.11
CA PRO A 145 7.42 -0.11 9.82
C PRO A 145 7.22 1.38 9.50
N LEU A 146 8.26 2.20 9.75
CA LEU A 146 8.29 3.61 9.38
C LEU A 146 9.16 3.71 8.15
N TYR A 147 8.52 3.79 6.99
CA TYR A 147 9.22 3.99 5.74
C TYR A 147 9.66 5.44 5.64
N ILE A 148 10.94 5.67 5.43
CA ILE A 148 11.48 7.01 5.15
C ILE A 148 12.00 7.07 3.72
N ALA A 149 11.90 8.23 3.09
CA ALA A 149 12.55 8.40 1.79
C ALA A 149 14.07 8.35 1.96
N PRO A 150 14.82 7.85 0.96
CA PRO A 150 16.28 7.88 0.92
C PRO A 150 16.86 9.28 1.15
N ASN A 151 16.15 10.31 0.65
CA ASN A 151 16.47 11.71 0.85
C ASN A 151 15.37 12.37 1.70
N GLY A 152 15.76 13.01 2.80
CA GLY A 152 14.81 13.66 3.70
C GLY A 152 15.47 14.53 4.75
N THR A 153 14.69 14.96 5.73
CA THR A 153 15.14 15.78 6.86
C THR A 153 14.71 15.14 8.17
N MET A 154 15.63 15.00 9.11
CA MET A 154 15.33 14.70 10.51
C MET A 154 15.26 16.00 11.31
N ARG A 155 14.18 16.16 12.09
CA ARG A 155 13.94 17.27 13.01
C ARG A 155 14.01 16.77 14.43
N GLY A 156 14.72 17.50 15.26
CA GLY A 156 14.94 17.17 16.66
C GLY A 156 14.61 18.33 17.58
N PHE A 157 14.37 18.03 18.85
CA PHE A 157 14.26 19.04 19.89
C PHE A 157 15.27 18.73 20.98
N VAL A 158 16.15 19.68 21.27
CA VAL A 158 17.20 19.58 22.27
C VAL A 158 16.96 20.68 23.28
N ASP A 159 16.85 20.33 24.55
CA ASP A 159 16.75 21.30 25.63
C ASP A 159 17.35 20.77 26.92
N TYR A 160 17.66 21.67 27.84
CA TYR A 160 18.32 21.39 29.11
C TYR A 160 18.20 22.60 30.04
N ARG A 161 18.52 22.39 31.32
CA ARG A 161 18.73 23.50 32.26
C ARG A 161 20.05 23.35 33.01
N VAL A 162 20.55 24.46 33.53
CA VAL A 162 21.83 24.55 34.22
C VAL A 162 21.62 24.60 35.73
N ARG A 163 22.16 23.63 36.44
CA ARG A 163 22.23 23.58 37.90
C ARG A 163 23.39 24.44 38.39
N VAL A 164 23.13 25.71 38.68
CA VAL A 164 24.11 26.58 39.37
C VAL A 164 24.12 26.25 40.87
N PRO A 165 25.25 25.79 41.45
CA PRO A 165 25.32 25.47 42.87
C PRO A 165 25.01 26.67 43.75
N ASN A 166 24.39 26.42 44.92
CA ASN A 166 24.21 27.47 45.91
C ASN A 166 25.57 27.98 46.40
N GLY A 167 25.68 29.29 46.52
CA GLY A 167 26.78 29.89 47.25
C GLY A 167 26.76 29.44 48.71
N SER A 168 27.92 29.46 49.35
CA SER A 168 28.06 29.11 50.77
C SER A 168 28.99 30.07 51.47
N SER A 169 28.68 30.35 52.74
CA SER A 169 29.54 31.15 53.62
C SER A 169 29.80 30.35 54.89
N SER A 170 31.07 30.10 55.20
CA SER A 170 31.48 29.37 56.40
C SER A 170 32.73 30.01 56.98
N GLY A 171 32.63 30.50 58.23
CA GLY A 171 33.71 31.20 58.90
C GLY A 171 34.17 32.43 58.11
N ASN A 172 35.41 32.42 57.65
CA ASN A 172 36.00 33.48 56.85
C ASN A 172 35.94 33.25 55.34
N MET A 173 35.36 32.14 54.87
CA MET A 173 35.30 31.75 53.47
C MET A 173 33.88 31.97 52.90
N THR A 174 33.79 32.60 51.73
CA THR A 174 32.56 32.73 50.93
C THR A 174 32.80 32.16 49.54
N ILE A 175 31.92 31.28 49.07
CA ILE A 175 31.93 30.72 47.72
C ILE A 175 30.70 31.23 46.98
N GLU A 176 30.92 31.85 45.83
CA GLU A 176 29.88 32.29 44.91
C GLU A 176 30.02 31.56 43.57
N TRP A 177 28.91 31.21 42.95
CA TRP A 177 28.85 30.59 41.63
C TRP A 177 28.04 31.47 40.69
N SER A 178 28.49 31.59 39.44
CA SER A 178 27.75 32.27 38.38
C SER A 178 27.94 31.52 37.06
N LEU A 179 26.85 31.31 36.32
CA LEU A 179 26.91 30.81 34.95
C LEU A 179 27.61 31.85 34.05
N THR A 180 28.59 31.40 33.28
CA THR A 180 29.29 32.26 32.31
C THR A 180 28.99 31.91 30.87
N GLU A 181 28.73 30.65 30.58
CA GLU A 181 28.50 30.14 29.23
C GLU A 181 27.65 28.88 29.31
N HIS A 182 26.70 28.74 28.40
CA HIS A 182 26.01 27.48 28.15
C HIS A 182 25.55 27.48 26.69
N GLU A 183 25.72 26.34 26.02
CA GLU A 183 25.27 26.17 24.64
C GLU A 183 25.09 24.69 24.31
N ILE A 184 24.39 24.45 23.21
CA ILE A 184 24.50 23.19 22.48
C ILE A 184 25.67 23.42 21.53
N GLU A 185 26.74 22.65 21.67
CA GLU A 185 27.94 22.83 20.84
C GLU A 185 27.69 22.28 19.43
N GLU A 186 27.13 21.08 19.35
CA GLU A 186 26.98 20.36 18.09
C GLU A 186 25.78 19.39 18.14
N VAL A 187 25.13 19.21 16.99
CA VAL A 187 24.13 18.16 16.78
C VAL A 187 24.56 17.27 15.62
N ARG A 188 24.47 15.95 15.84
CA ARG A 188 24.84 14.91 14.89
C ARG A 188 23.63 14.03 14.58
N LEU A 189 23.47 13.67 13.32
CA LEU A 189 22.59 12.60 12.88
C LEU A 189 23.45 11.39 12.57
N LYS A 190 23.13 10.26 13.20
CA LYS A 190 23.78 8.98 12.99
C LYS A 190 22.82 7.99 12.36
N LYS A 191 23.35 7.16 11.47
CA LYS A 191 22.73 5.91 11.03
C LYS A 191 23.43 4.79 11.77
N ASP A 192 22.70 4.13 12.64
CA ASP A 192 23.16 3.12 13.60
C ASP A 192 24.26 3.64 14.54
N SER A 193 25.50 3.74 14.08
CA SER A 193 26.62 4.33 14.83
C SER A 193 27.49 5.24 13.99
N GLU A 194 27.26 5.32 12.68
CA GLU A 194 28.00 6.17 11.77
C GLU A 194 27.36 7.54 11.69
N THR A 195 28.15 8.60 11.90
CA THR A 195 27.67 9.98 11.74
C THR A 195 27.56 10.31 10.26
N ILE A 196 26.33 10.56 9.79
CA ILE A 196 26.03 10.88 8.40
C ILE A 196 25.86 12.40 8.18
N ARG A 197 25.52 13.14 9.24
CA ARG A 197 25.38 14.60 9.19
C ARG A 197 25.76 15.22 10.52
N THR A 198 26.33 16.41 10.44
CA THR A 198 26.73 17.25 11.57
C THR A 198 26.33 18.69 11.30
N GLN A 199 25.88 19.40 12.33
CA GLN A 199 25.51 20.81 12.30
C GLN A 199 25.90 21.50 13.61
N ASP A 200 26.15 22.80 13.56
CA ASP A 200 26.24 23.65 14.75
C ASP A 200 25.02 23.47 15.66
N GLY A 201 25.22 23.59 16.97
CA GLY A 201 24.18 23.36 17.95
C GLY A 201 22.99 24.33 17.84
N SER A 202 21.80 23.78 18.05
CA SER A 202 20.53 24.50 18.08
C SER A 202 19.55 23.71 18.92
N HIS A 203 18.57 24.39 19.52
CA HIS A 203 17.48 23.72 20.22
C HIS A 203 16.51 23.01 19.27
N THR A 204 16.38 23.50 18.03
CA THR A 204 15.47 22.94 17.01
C THR A 204 16.25 22.54 15.74
N PRO A 205 17.18 21.58 15.83
CA PRO A 205 18.00 21.16 14.70
C PRO A 205 17.14 20.51 13.59
N ALA A 206 17.55 20.76 12.35
CA ALA A 206 16.96 20.18 11.15
C ALA A 206 18.08 19.69 10.23
N LEU A 207 18.32 18.38 10.24
CA LEU A 207 19.44 17.75 9.55
C LEU A 207 18.94 17.03 8.29
N ASP A 208 19.35 17.52 7.13
CA ASP A 208 19.10 16.84 5.86
C ASP A 208 20.01 15.60 5.73
N TYR A 209 19.45 14.52 5.22
CA TYR A 209 20.14 13.25 5.01
C TYR A 209 19.91 12.71 3.60
N GLN A 210 20.86 11.90 3.16
CA GLN A 210 20.81 11.08 1.94
C GLN A 210 21.38 9.70 2.30
N ILE A 211 20.59 8.65 2.13
CA ILE A 211 20.94 7.26 2.46
C ILE A 211 20.72 6.41 1.21
N GLU A 212 21.72 5.67 0.77
CA GLU A 212 21.71 4.93 -0.50
C GLU A 212 21.42 3.43 -0.36
N ASP A 213 21.02 2.96 0.83
CA ASP A 213 20.81 1.52 1.06
C ASP A 213 19.37 1.15 1.45
N ASP A 214 18.94 -0.07 1.07
CA ASP A 214 17.53 -0.52 1.13
C ASP A 214 17.18 -1.36 2.37
N TRP A 215 17.62 -0.98 3.58
CA TRP A 215 17.46 -1.82 4.78
C TRP A 215 16.88 -1.07 5.98
N SER A 216 16.57 -1.83 7.02
CA SER A 216 16.17 -1.31 8.32
C SER A 216 17.36 -0.65 9.01
N ALA A 217 17.22 0.56 9.52
CA ALA A 217 18.27 1.26 10.24
C ALA A 217 17.72 1.95 11.48
N ASN A 218 18.59 2.25 12.44
CA ASN A 218 18.26 3.17 13.52
C ASN A 218 18.82 4.56 13.18
N LEU A 219 17.96 5.59 13.13
CA LEU A 219 18.43 6.97 13.01
C LEU A 219 18.50 7.60 14.38
N THR A 220 19.70 7.99 14.81
CA THR A 220 19.95 8.59 16.12
C THR A 220 20.28 10.08 15.97
N LEU A 221 19.52 10.91 16.66
CA LEU A 221 19.84 12.32 16.91
C LEU A 221 20.69 12.39 18.18
N GLU A 222 21.90 12.94 18.07
CA GLU A 222 22.81 13.16 19.19
C GLU A 222 23.13 14.64 19.33
N ALA A 223 23.14 15.17 20.55
CA ALA A 223 23.52 16.54 20.84
C ALA A 223 24.56 16.60 21.96
N GLU A 224 25.53 17.48 21.83
CA GLU A 224 26.54 17.78 22.85
C GLU A 224 26.24 19.13 23.50
N ILE A 225 26.00 19.14 24.80
CA ILE A 225 25.67 20.32 25.59
C ILE A 225 26.89 20.70 26.42
N HIS A 226 27.26 21.97 26.39
CA HIS A 226 28.37 22.51 27.16
C HIS A 226 27.91 23.58 28.14
N THR A 227 28.52 23.58 29.32
CA THR A 227 28.34 24.65 30.31
C THR A 227 29.66 25.05 30.96
N ARG A 228 29.76 26.32 31.33
CA ARG A 228 30.88 26.86 32.08
C ARG A 228 30.40 27.76 33.20
N LEU A 229 30.79 27.41 34.42
CA LEU A 229 30.50 28.17 35.63
C LEU A 229 31.78 28.81 36.18
N LYS A 230 31.64 30.05 36.64
CA LYS A 230 32.68 30.74 37.42
C LYS A 230 32.43 30.54 38.90
N LYS A 231 33.44 29.99 39.59
CA LYS A 231 33.48 29.87 41.05
C LYS A 231 34.40 30.95 41.61
N THR A 232 33.86 31.82 42.45
CA THR A 232 34.62 32.84 43.17
C THR A 232 34.69 32.47 44.65
N THR A 233 35.89 32.19 45.13
CA THR A 233 36.17 31.93 46.55
C THR A 233 36.78 33.20 47.16
N ARG A 234 36.15 33.77 48.18
CA ARG A 234 36.69 34.88 48.96
C ARG A 234 37.06 34.40 50.35
N ILE A 235 38.28 34.66 50.80
CA ILE A 235 38.77 34.32 52.15
C ILE A 235 39.15 35.60 52.87
N ASN A 236 38.51 35.89 53.99
CA ASN A 236 38.78 37.08 54.80
C ASN A 236 39.87 36.79 55.86
N HIS A 237 40.92 37.59 55.86
CA HIS A 237 42.05 37.55 56.78
C HIS A 237 42.07 38.82 57.66
N GLY A 238 40.95 39.16 58.28
CA GLY A 238 40.81 40.38 59.09
C GLY A 238 40.73 41.64 58.22
N ASP A 239 41.88 42.24 57.90
CA ASP A 239 41.99 43.49 57.12
C ASP A 239 42.21 43.26 55.61
N GLU A 240 42.41 42.00 55.18
CA GLU A 240 42.66 41.60 53.80
C GLU A 240 41.65 40.56 53.32
N THR A 241 41.28 40.59 52.03
CA THR A 241 40.39 39.61 51.39
C THR A 241 41.10 39.00 50.19
N ASP A 242 41.40 37.70 50.27
CA ASP A 242 41.92 36.93 49.14
C ASP A 242 40.75 36.49 48.25
N VAL A 243 40.89 36.68 46.94
CA VAL A 243 39.88 36.30 45.95
C VAL A 243 40.49 35.34 44.94
N GLU A 244 40.04 34.09 44.96
CA GLU A 244 40.37 33.07 43.98
C GLU A 244 39.20 32.89 43.01
N VAL A 245 39.48 32.90 41.71
CA VAL A 245 38.50 32.66 40.64
C VAL A 245 38.92 31.43 39.86
N THR A 246 38.03 30.43 39.80
CA THR A 246 38.21 29.24 38.97
C THR A 246 37.01 29.06 38.04
N TYR A 247 37.24 28.40 36.90
CA TYR A 247 36.17 28.02 35.98
C TYR A 247 35.99 26.52 36.03
N GLN A 248 34.74 26.08 36.10
CA GLN A 248 34.34 24.68 36.03
C GLN A 248 33.55 24.50 34.74
N THR A 249 33.88 23.48 33.98
CA THR A 249 33.24 23.15 32.70
C THR A 249 32.66 21.75 32.76
N GLU A 250 31.57 21.54 32.06
CA GLU A 250 30.97 20.23 31.86
C GLU A 250 30.43 20.14 30.43
N SER A 251 30.66 18.98 29.80
CA SER A 251 30.00 18.60 28.55
C SER A 251 29.20 17.32 28.78
N LEU A 252 27.98 17.26 28.28
CA LEU A 252 27.06 16.13 28.37
C LEU A 252 26.52 15.80 26.97
N THR A 253 26.56 14.53 26.59
CA THR A 253 26.01 14.05 25.33
C THR A 253 24.69 13.35 25.59
N VAL A 254 23.65 13.74 24.87
CA VAL A 254 22.31 13.15 24.94
C VAL A 254 21.85 12.72 23.55
N SER A 255 21.01 11.70 23.47
CA SER A 255 20.56 11.17 22.19
C SER A 255 19.19 10.50 22.25
N ASP A 256 18.50 10.48 21.11
CA ASP A 256 17.27 9.72 20.89
C ASP A 256 17.29 9.09 19.50
N GLY A 257 16.66 7.93 19.35
CA GLY A 257 16.75 7.09 18.16
C GLY A 257 15.39 6.60 17.69
N ILE A 258 15.22 6.50 16.37
CA ILE A 258 14.02 5.95 15.74
C ILE A 258 14.37 4.85 14.75
N ASP A 259 13.68 3.71 14.87
CA ASP A 259 13.80 2.61 13.91
C ASP A 259 13.01 2.92 12.63
N VAL A 260 13.68 2.81 11.49
CA VAL A 260 13.15 3.14 10.16
C VAL A 260 13.46 2.05 9.15
N GLU A 261 12.67 2.00 8.08
CA GLU A 261 13.03 1.29 6.85
C GLU A 261 13.29 2.31 5.74
N ILE A 262 14.50 2.30 5.19
CA ILE A 262 14.79 3.12 4.02
C ILE A 262 14.01 2.56 2.85
N TYR A 263 13.15 3.40 2.29
CA TYR A 263 12.22 3.03 1.24
C TYR A 263 12.82 3.30 -0.13
N ASP A 264 13.59 2.34 -0.64
CA ASP A 264 13.96 2.28 -2.05
C ASP A 264 13.03 1.32 -2.79
N LEU A 265 12.36 1.85 -3.81
CA LEU A 265 11.41 1.12 -4.63
C LEU A 265 12.08 0.80 -5.96
N SER A 266 12.13 -0.48 -6.30
CA SER A 266 12.56 -0.93 -7.62
C SER A 266 11.47 -1.77 -8.26
N MET A 267 11.45 -1.74 -9.58
CA MET A 267 10.43 -2.41 -10.39
C MET A 267 11.06 -3.14 -11.56
N SER A 268 10.53 -4.31 -11.88
CA SER A 268 10.77 -5.00 -13.14
C SER A 268 9.48 -5.10 -13.95
N ALA A 269 9.57 -4.85 -15.26
CA ALA A 269 8.42 -4.84 -16.16
C ALA A 269 8.63 -5.81 -17.32
N TYR A 270 7.57 -6.51 -17.68
CA TYR A 270 7.46 -7.33 -18.87
C TYR A 270 6.36 -6.78 -19.77
N ASN A 271 6.60 -6.80 -21.07
CA ASN A 271 5.71 -6.21 -22.06
C ASN A 271 5.37 -7.22 -23.16
N ALA A 272 4.14 -7.19 -23.63
CA ALA A 272 3.66 -7.93 -24.79
C ALA A 272 2.83 -7.02 -25.70
N GLU A 273 2.82 -7.30 -26.99
CA GLU A 273 1.91 -6.68 -27.95
C GLU A 273 0.90 -7.72 -28.44
N TYR A 274 -0.38 -7.42 -28.27
CA TYR A 274 -1.44 -8.28 -28.77
C TYR A 274 -1.58 -8.08 -30.29
N PRO A 275 -1.93 -9.14 -31.06
CA PRO A 275 -2.11 -9.03 -32.50
C PRO A 275 -3.20 -8.07 -33.00
N ASN A 276 -4.00 -7.47 -32.09
CA ASN A 276 -4.97 -6.42 -32.39
C ASN A 276 -4.43 -5.00 -32.13
N GLY A 277 -3.20 -4.86 -31.63
CA GLY A 277 -2.54 -3.59 -31.32
C GLY A 277 -2.51 -3.23 -29.83
N ASP A 278 -3.26 -3.94 -28.97
CA ASP A 278 -3.26 -3.66 -27.53
C ASP A 278 -1.91 -4.00 -26.91
N ALA A 279 -1.56 -3.31 -25.83
CA ALA A 279 -0.36 -3.59 -25.03
C ALA A 279 -0.71 -4.39 -23.77
N GLY A 280 0.10 -5.42 -23.49
CA GLY A 280 0.14 -6.11 -22.21
C GLY A 280 1.34 -5.68 -21.40
N VAL A 281 1.16 -5.40 -20.11
CA VAL A 281 2.26 -5.07 -19.20
C VAL A 281 2.10 -5.85 -17.91
N ALA A 282 3.18 -6.48 -17.44
CA ALA A 282 3.25 -7.15 -16.16
C ALA A 282 4.37 -6.54 -15.35
N MET A 283 4.03 -6.03 -14.19
CA MET A 283 4.87 -5.21 -13.36
C MET A 283 5.07 -5.88 -12.01
N PHE A 284 6.31 -5.92 -11.51
CA PHE A 284 6.70 -6.52 -10.25
C PHE A 284 7.58 -5.57 -9.45
N GLN A 285 7.27 -5.37 -8.17
CA GLN A 285 7.91 -4.38 -7.32
C GLN A 285 8.57 -5.02 -6.09
N SER A 286 9.66 -4.41 -5.63
CA SER A 286 10.43 -4.86 -4.45
C SER A 286 9.79 -4.47 -3.12
N ARG A 287 8.96 -3.42 -3.09
CA ARG A 287 8.36 -2.84 -1.88
C ARG A 287 6.85 -2.59 -2.06
N PRO A 288 6.08 -2.38 -0.97
CA PRO A 288 4.71 -1.85 -1.06
C PRO A 288 4.69 -0.61 -1.95
N TRP A 289 3.68 -0.43 -2.80
CA TRP A 289 3.68 0.57 -3.87
C TRP A 289 2.29 1.20 -3.98
N GLN A 290 2.19 2.44 -4.43
CA GLN A 290 0.90 3.13 -4.55
C GLN A 290 0.17 2.77 -5.84
N GLY A 291 0.88 2.78 -6.96
CA GLY A 291 0.29 2.71 -8.28
C GLY A 291 1.30 3.02 -9.38
N TYR A 292 0.88 2.85 -10.63
CA TYR A 292 1.63 3.29 -11.81
C TYR A 292 0.70 3.89 -12.86
N THR A 293 1.22 4.81 -13.66
CA THR A 293 0.57 5.31 -14.87
C THR A 293 1.03 4.53 -16.09
N LEU A 294 0.13 4.33 -17.06
CA LEU A 294 0.41 3.64 -18.33
C LEU A 294 0.62 4.61 -19.49
N THR A 295 0.23 5.87 -19.32
CA THR A 295 0.35 6.93 -20.33
C THR A 295 1.00 8.16 -19.70
N GLU A 296 1.68 8.98 -20.51
CA GLU A 296 2.33 10.22 -20.07
C GLU A 296 1.34 11.18 -19.38
N ASP A 297 0.13 11.33 -19.95
CA ASP A 297 -0.92 12.19 -19.42
C ASP A 297 -1.55 11.66 -18.11
N GLY A 298 -1.27 10.40 -17.74
CA GLY A 298 -1.78 9.78 -16.51
C GLY A 298 -3.27 9.42 -16.51
N ASP A 299 -3.90 9.44 -17.69
CA ASP A 299 -5.31 9.10 -17.90
C ASP A 299 -5.59 7.63 -17.59
N ALA A 300 -4.68 6.74 -17.99
CA ALA A 300 -4.74 5.31 -17.67
C ALA A 300 -3.75 4.99 -16.55
N ARG A 301 -4.24 4.42 -15.45
CA ARG A 301 -3.40 4.06 -14.31
C ARG A 301 -3.89 2.81 -13.60
N VAL A 302 -2.99 2.18 -12.88
CA VAL A 302 -3.28 1.03 -12.01
C VAL A 302 -2.81 1.37 -10.62
N ARG A 303 -3.62 1.04 -9.64
CA ARG A 303 -3.34 1.26 -8.23
C ARG A 303 -3.22 -0.07 -7.52
N GLY A 304 -2.27 -0.12 -6.59
CA GLY A 304 -2.21 -1.20 -5.62
C GLY A 304 -3.34 -1.11 -4.60
N ILE A 305 -3.23 -1.91 -3.55
CA ILE A 305 -4.20 -1.97 -2.45
C ILE A 305 -4.07 -0.81 -1.46
N TRP A 306 -3.00 -0.03 -1.54
CA TRP A 306 -2.64 0.95 -0.52
C TRP A 306 -3.47 2.23 -0.64
N ARG A 307 -4.00 2.65 0.50
CA ARG A 307 -4.58 3.98 0.72
C ARG A 307 -3.89 4.64 1.89
N PHE A 308 -4.12 5.93 2.04
CA PHE A 308 -3.39 6.74 3.00
C PHE A 308 -4.33 7.55 3.86
N TYR A 309 -3.95 7.79 5.10
CA TYR A 309 -4.52 8.83 5.96
C TYR A 309 -3.37 9.56 6.65
N THR A 310 -3.67 10.63 7.36
CA THR A 310 -2.69 11.36 8.16
C THR A 310 -3.11 11.39 9.60
N ALA A 311 -2.15 11.24 10.51
CA ALA A 311 -2.42 11.31 11.93
C ALA A 311 -1.24 11.93 12.66
N ARG A 312 -1.53 12.59 13.78
CA ARG A 312 -0.52 13.17 14.65
C ARG A 312 0.15 12.14 15.54
N ASN A 313 1.39 12.43 15.92
CA ASN A 313 2.06 11.72 17.00
C ASN A 313 1.64 12.32 18.36
N THR A 314 0.75 11.61 19.06
CA THR A 314 0.18 12.06 20.34
C THR A 314 1.21 12.16 21.48
N ASN A 315 2.41 11.61 21.31
CA ASN A 315 3.50 11.75 22.27
C ASN A 315 4.02 13.19 22.40
N TRP A 316 3.65 14.04 21.44
CA TRP A 316 3.92 15.48 21.38
C TRP A 316 2.69 16.34 21.70
N ASP A 317 1.55 15.78 22.11
CA ASP A 317 0.36 16.58 22.46
C ASP A 317 0.60 17.50 23.68
N ARG A 318 1.68 17.25 24.45
CA ARG A 318 2.02 18.02 25.64
C ARG A 318 3.53 18.22 25.74
N LEU A 319 3.92 19.29 26.40
CA LEU A 319 5.29 19.53 26.85
C LEU A 319 5.33 19.68 28.36
N VAL A 320 6.44 19.28 28.96
CA VAL A 320 6.73 19.43 30.37
C VAL A 320 7.74 20.56 30.51
N ARG A 321 7.38 21.61 31.25
CA ARG A 321 8.28 22.72 31.59
C ARG A 321 8.79 22.52 33.00
N SER A 322 10.08 22.23 33.12
CA SER A 322 10.75 21.93 34.39
C SER A 322 11.66 23.09 34.78
N GLY A 323 11.34 23.76 35.89
CA GLY A 323 12.20 24.74 36.52
C GLY A 323 12.84 24.17 37.79
N ARG A 324 13.64 24.99 38.47
CA ARG A 324 14.42 24.58 39.65
C ARG A 324 13.64 23.89 40.77
N THR A 325 12.37 24.24 40.97
CA THR A 325 11.57 23.76 42.12
C THR A 325 10.24 23.13 41.73
N SER A 326 9.87 23.19 40.46
CA SER A 326 8.54 22.76 40.00
C SER A 326 8.58 22.41 38.53
N SER A 327 7.75 21.43 38.17
CA SER A 327 7.47 21.08 36.78
C SER A 327 5.99 21.25 36.50
N THR A 328 5.63 21.65 35.28
CA THR A 328 4.24 21.82 34.84
C THR A 328 4.08 21.33 33.42
N ALA A 329 3.05 20.52 33.20
CA ALA A 329 2.68 20.06 31.87
C ALA A 329 1.76 21.09 31.19
N VAL A 330 2.11 21.48 29.98
CA VAL A 330 1.37 22.41 29.11
C VAL A 330 0.99 21.72 27.80
N GLU A 331 0.03 22.26 27.07
CA GLU A 331 -0.23 21.86 25.69
C GLU A 331 0.99 22.19 24.82
N SER A 332 1.26 21.34 23.82
CA SER A 332 2.34 21.60 22.89
C SER A 332 1.90 22.58 21.82
N ASP A 333 2.77 23.54 21.54
CA ASP A 333 2.60 24.48 20.42
C ASP A 333 3.00 23.85 19.08
N ALA A 334 3.58 22.63 19.08
CA ALA A 334 3.93 21.89 17.87
C ALA A 334 3.64 20.39 17.99
N ILE A 335 3.07 19.83 16.92
CA ILE A 335 2.53 18.49 16.84
C ILE A 335 2.95 17.88 15.50
N PRO A 336 3.84 16.87 15.47
CA PRO A 336 4.25 16.24 14.22
C PRO A 336 3.14 15.34 13.69
N VAL A 337 2.89 15.45 12.38
CA VAL A 337 1.94 14.64 11.61
C VAL A 337 2.68 13.71 10.65
N TYR A 338 2.19 12.48 10.55
CA TYR A 338 2.72 11.43 9.69
C TYR A 338 1.68 10.96 8.68
N VAL A 339 2.15 10.46 7.55
CA VAL A 339 1.33 9.69 6.62
C VAL A 339 1.28 8.24 7.10
N HIS A 340 0.12 7.63 7.02
CA HIS A 340 -0.09 6.22 7.33
C HIS A 340 -0.63 5.51 6.09
N ALA A 341 -0.02 4.39 5.70
CA ALA A 341 -0.47 3.55 4.60
C ALA A 341 -1.17 2.30 5.13
N TYR A 342 -2.32 1.96 4.56
CA TYR A 342 -3.10 0.79 4.96
C TYR A 342 -3.66 0.05 3.73
N PRO A 343 -3.84 -1.28 3.81
CA PRO A 343 -4.48 -2.06 2.76
C PRO A 343 -6.00 -1.83 2.77
N SER A 344 -6.52 -1.31 1.66
CA SER A 344 -7.95 -1.06 1.48
C SER A 344 -8.69 -2.31 1.04
N ARG A 345 -9.95 -2.44 1.49
CA ARG A 345 -10.88 -3.51 1.07
C ARG A 345 -11.20 -3.49 -0.42
N ILE A 346 -10.94 -2.37 -1.08
CA ILE A 346 -11.23 -2.15 -2.50
C ILE A 346 -10.34 -2.98 -3.43
N GLY A 347 -9.16 -3.44 -2.96
CA GLY A 347 -8.19 -4.19 -3.75
C GLY A 347 -7.49 -3.35 -4.83
N PRO A 348 -6.65 -3.97 -5.68
CA PRO A 348 -6.03 -3.31 -6.82
C PRO A 348 -7.08 -2.82 -7.81
N ARG A 349 -6.85 -1.67 -8.45
CA ARG A 349 -7.79 -1.10 -9.43
C ARG A 349 -7.11 -0.46 -10.62
N ALA A 350 -7.71 -0.66 -11.79
CA ALA A 350 -7.41 0.14 -12.97
C ALA A 350 -8.39 1.32 -13.07
N GLU A 351 -7.88 2.45 -13.51
CA GLU A 351 -8.62 3.68 -13.75
C GLU A 351 -8.30 4.16 -15.19
N PRO A 352 -9.30 4.68 -15.95
CA PRO A 352 -10.70 4.80 -15.57
C PRO A 352 -11.42 3.44 -15.45
N VAL A 353 -12.44 3.36 -14.61
CA VAL A 353 -13.17 2.09 -14.34
C VAL A 353 -13.92 1.58 -15.57
N ARG A 354 -14.33 2.50 -16.45
CA ARG A 354 -14.94 2.20 -17.75
C ARG A 354 -13.95 2.62 -18.82
N ASP A 355 -13.72 1.73 -19.77
CA ASP A 355 -12.85 1.95 -20.93
C ASP A 355 -11.36 2.17 -20.58
N GLY A 356 -10.96 1.83 -19.36
CA GLY A 356 -9.57 1.82 -18.92
C GLY A 356 -8.91 0.44 -19.01
N PRO A 357 -7.70 0.30 -18.47
CA PRO A 357 -6.95 -0.95 -18.49
C PRO A 357 -7.70 -2.10 -17.81
N GLU A 358 -7.56 -3.31 -18.34
CA GLU A 358 -8.07 -4.54 -17.73
C GLU A 358 -6.96 -5.19 -16.89
N ILE A 359 -7.23 -5.46 -15.60
CA ILE A 359 -6.34 -6.27 -14.77
C ILE A 359 -6.53 -7.74 -15.15
N ILE A 360 -5.48 -8.36 -15.70
CA ILE A 360 -5.50 -9.74 -16.16
C ILE A 360 -4.93 -10.73 -15.14
N ASP A 361 -4.03 -10.28 -14.26
CA ASP A 361 -3.49 -11.10 -13.17
C ASP A 361 -2.90 -10.24 -12.04
N THR A 362 -2.80 -10.81 -10.84
CA THR A 362 -2.20 -10.17 -9.66
C THR A 362 -1.41 -11.17 -8.84
N TRP A 363 -0.23 -10.77 -8.37
CA TRP A 363 0.62 -11.60 -7.52
C TRP A 363 0.83 -10.96 -6.16
N GLY A 364 0.79 -11.79 -5.12
CA GLY A 364 0.85 -11.35 -3.75
C GLY A 364 1.11 -12.47 -2.76
N THR A 365 1.21 -12.07 -1.50
CA THR A 365 1.35 -12.96 -0.36
C THR A 365 0.19 -12.70 0.59
N ASP A 366 -0.43 -13.77 1.09
CA ASP A 366 -1.49 -13.63 2.08
C ASP A 366 -0.92 -13.17 3.42
N ARG A 367 -1.58 -12.16 4.01
CA ARG A 367 -1.26 -11.58 5.32
C ARG A 367 -2.51 -11.48 6.18
N PRO A 368 -2.39 -11.58 7.51
CA PRO A 368 -3.49 -11.29 8.41
C PRO A 368 -3.85 -9.79 8.40
N SER A 369 -5.05 -9.46 8.88
CA SER A 369 -5.55 -8.09 8.95
C SER A 369 -4.66 -7.19 9.83
N PRO A 370 -4.35 -5.94 9.44
CA PRO A 370 -3.67 -4.97 10.29
C PRO A 370 -4.63 -4.16 11.19
N VAL A 371 -5.92 -4.47 11.24
CA VAL A 371 -6.93 -3.64 11.93
C VAL A 371 -6.58 -3.31 13.39
N GLU A 372 -5.92 -4.21 14.11
CA GLU A 372 -5.51 -4.02 15.51
C GLU A 372 -4.38 -2.99 15.68
N THR A 373 -3.72 -2.62 14.59
CA THR A 373 -2.67 -1.58 14.58
C THR A 373 -3.23 -0.17 14.40
N LEU A 374 -4.53 -0.05 14.09
CA LEU A 374 -5.20 1.23 14.06
C LEU A 374 -5.60 1.65 15.48
N GLY A 375 -5.52 2.95 15.77
CA GLY A 375 -6.07 3.49 17.01
C GLY A 375 -7.60 3.39 17.03
N GLU A 376 -8.18 3.35 18.23
CA GLU A 376 -9.64 3.21 18.43
C GLU A 376 -10.47 4.34 17.79
N ASN A 377 -9.84 5.50 17.55
CA ASN A 377 -10.45 6.67 16.93
C ASN A 377 -10.24 6.76 15.42
N ILE A 378 -9.71 5.72 14.76
CA ILE A 378 -9.46 5.72 13.32
C ILE A 378 -10.60 4.96 12.61
N ASN A 379 -11.34 5.66 11.75
CA ASN A 379 -12.48 5.18 10.99
C ASN A 379 -12.24 5.23 9.47
N ILE A 380 -11.59 4.18 8.95
CA ILE A 380 -11.21 4.05 7.54
C ILE A 380 -11.59 2.67 6.96
N ASP A 381 -11.62 2.57 5.63
CA ASP A 381 -11.95 1.32 4.91
C ASP A 381 -10.77 0.33 4.84
N ILE A 382 -10.25 -0.08 6.00
CA ILE A 382 -9.19 -1.09 6.15
C ILE A 382 -9.75 -2.50 6.00
N VAL A 383 -8.94 -3.42 5.46
CA VAL A 383 -9.26 -4.87 5.51
C VAL A 383 -9.39 -5.34 6.95
N ASN A 384 -10.47 -6.08 7.24
CA ASN A 384 -10.76 -6.63 8.57
C ASN A 384 -10.58 -8.16 8.64
N GLN A 385 -10.13 -8.77 7.55
CA GLN A 385 -9.81 -10.19 7.40
C GLN A 385 -8.43 -10.31 6.75
N SER A 386 -7.93 -11.53 6.59
CA SER A 386 -6.71 -11.77 5.80
C SER A 386 -6.84 -11.18 4.41
N TYR A 387 -5.77 -10.57 3.93
CA TYR A 387 -5.71 -9.94 2.61
C TYR A 387 -4.45 -10.39 1.89
N THR A 388 -4.50 -10.37 0.56
CA THR A 388 -3.34 -10.66 -0.28
C THR A 388 -2.65 -9.35 -0.62
N THR A 389 -1.35 -9.25 -0.35
CA THR A 389 -0.54 -8.11 -0.79
C THR A 389 -0.51 -8.05 -2.32
N THR A 390 0.12 -7.03 -2.90
CA THR A 390 0.28 -6.96 -4.34
C THR A 390 1.70 -6.56 -4.65
N TYR A 391 2.56 -7.56 -4.90
CA TYR A 391 3.93 -7.35 -5.37
C TYR A 391 4.05 -7.46 -6.90
N GLY A 392 2.98 -7.84 -7.59
CA GLY A 392 2.90 -7.67 -9.03
C GLY A 392 1.47 -7.54 -9.56
N VAL A 393 1.33 -6.86 -10.69
CA VAL A 393 0.06 -6.71 -11.42
C VAL A 393 0.32 -6.79 -12.91
N ALA A 394 -0.50 -7.58 -13.61
CA ALA A 394 -0.54 -7.59 -15.06
C ALA A 394 -1.82 -6.95 -15.58
N VAL A 395 -1.66 -6.11 -16.60
CA VAL A 395 -2.75 -5.41 -17.27
C VAL A 395 -2.68 -5.53 -18.77
N ARG A 396 -3.85 -5.40 -19.40
CA ARG A 396 -4.02 -5.16 -20.83
C ARG A 396 -4.63 -3.78 -21.02
N ALA A 397 -4.05 -2.98 -21.91
CA ALA A 397 -4.53 -1.65 -22.25
C ALA A 397 -4.42 -1.42 -23.76
N GLU A 398 -5.23 -0.52 -24.31
CA GLU A 398 -5.15 -0.18 -25.75
C GLU A 398 -3.78 0.39 -26.12
N THR A 399 -3.25 1.28 -25.26
CA THR A 399 -1.94 1.92 -25.45
C THR A 399 -1.17 1.96 -24.14
N VAL A 400 0.14 1.73 -24.23
CA VAL A 400 1.08 1.93 -23.12
C VAL A 400 2.27 2.70 -23.65
N ASP A 401 2.57 3.81 -22.98
CA ASP A 401 3.84 4.50 -23.15
C ASP A 401 4.85 3.89 -22.18
N ARG A 402 5.81 3.13 -22.73
CA ARG A 402 6.80 2.40 -21.94
C ARG A 402 7.84 3.33 -21.31
N ASP A 403 8.15 4.44 -21.98
CA ASP A 403 9.17 5.39 -21.56
C ASP A 403 8.61 6.38 -20.52
N ALA A 404 7.28 6.58 -20.52
CA ALA A 404 6.58 7.41 -19.54
C ALA A 404 5.98 6.65 -18.35
N LEU A 405 6.32 5.36 -18.17
CA LEU A 405 5.87 4.58 -16.99
C LEU A 405 6.40 5.22 -15.71
N GLN A 406 5.50 5.75 -14.88
CA GLN A 406 5.84 6.26 -13.56
C GLN A 406 5.18 5.41 -12.50
N VAL A 407 5.97 4.91 -11.56
CA VAL A 407 5.50 4.06 -10.46
C VAL A 407 5.72 4.82 -9.16
N GLY A 408 4.60 5.17 -8.53
CA GLY A 408 4.59 5.87 -7.25
C GLY A 408 4.73 4.88 -6.10
N GLY A 409 5.59 5.20 -5.15
CA GLY A 409 5.70 4.49 -3.89
C GLY A 409 4.68 4.90 -2.84
N ILE A 410 4.73 4.23 -1.69
CA ILE A 410 3.93 4.59 -0.50
C ILE A 410 4.57 5.73 0.30
N VAL A 411 5.83 6.06 0.06
CA VAL A 411 6.49 7.26 0.60
C VAL A 411 6.47 8.35 -0.46
N ARG A 412 6.03 9.55 -0.08
CA ARG A 412 5.90 10.67 -1.00
C ARG A 412 7.25 11.06 -1.61
N GLY A 413 7.27 11.28 -2.92
CA GLY A 413 8.47 11.70 -3.64
C GLY A 413 9.42 10.56 -4.02
N VAL A 414 9.12 9.32 -3.61
CA VAL A 414 9.88 8.14 -4.04
C VAL A 414 9.17 7.47 -5.21
N ASN A 415 9.85 7.44 -6.35
CA ASN A 415 9.42 6.74 -7.56
C ASN A 415 10.29 5.50 -7.78
N ALA A 416 9.73 4.48 -8.43
CA ALA A 416 10.49 3.26 -8.67
C ALA A 416 11.62 3.44 -9.69
N SER A 417 12.77 2.84 -9.41
CA SER A 417 13.78 2.58 -10.43
C SER A 417 13.37 1.37 -11.28
N ILE A 418 13.26 1.54 -12.60
CA ILE A 418 12.91 0.46 -13.52
C ILE A 418 14.17 -0.34 -13.87
N VAL A 419 14.11 -1.65 -13.62
CA VAL A 419 15.19 -2.62 -13.84
C VAL A 419 14.73 -3.63 -14.87
N GLU A 420 15.56 -3.88 -15.88
CA GLU A 420 15.28 -4.91 -16.87
C GLU A 420 15.44 -6.31 -16.25
N PRO A 421 14.45 -7.22 -16.41
CA PRO A 421 14.60 -8.60 -15.95
C PRO A 421 15.69 -9.36 -16.72
N ASP A 422 16.39 -10.29 -16.05
CA ASP A 422 17.45 -11.12 -16.67
C ASP A 422 17.00 -11.87 -17.94
N ALA A 423 15.72 -12.28 -17.99
CA ALA A 423 15.13 -12.99 -19.13
C ALA A 423 14.63 -12.04 -20.24
N GLY A 424 14.95 -10.75 -20.16
CA GLY A 424 14.43 -9.68 -21.01
C GLY A 424 12.97 -9.32 -20.70
N SER A 425 12.61 -8.05 -20.95
CA SER A 425 11.26 -7.54 -20.74
C SER A 425 10.25 -8.00 -21.82
N GLU A 426 10.70 -8.26 -23.05
CA GLU A 426 9.77 -8.50 -24.16
C GLU A 426 9.21 -9.93 -24.19
N ARG A 427 7.91 -10.04 -24.48
CA ARG A 427 7.18 -11.31 -24.58
C ARG A 427 6.48 -11.37 -25.94
N ASN A 428 6.73 -12.45 -26.67
CA ASN A 428 6.11 -12.65 -27.98
C ASN A 428 4.70 -13.19 -27.82
N LEU A 429 3.70 -12.49 -28.37
CA LEU A 429 2.31 -12.94 -28.42
C LEU A 429 1.83 -12.96 -29.88
N ARG A 430 1.55 -14.16 -30.40
CA ARG A 430 1.31 -14.40 -31.83
C ARG A 430 -0.10 -14.89 -32.12
N ARG A 431 -0.49 -14.86 -33.40
CA ARG A 431 -1.70 -15.54 -33.87
C ARG A 431 -1.46 -17.04 -34.00
N SER A 432 -2.42 -17.83 -33.53
CA SER A 432 -2.51 -19.25 -33.89
C SER A 432 -3.18 -19.38 -35.27
N ASN A 433 -3.07 -20.58 -35.85
CA ASN A 433 -3.84 -21.04 -37.01
C ASN A 433 -4.44 -22.41 -36.65
N LEU A 434 -5.75 -22.43 -36.42
CA LEU A 434 -6.56 -23.59 -36.10
C LEU A 434 -7.42 -23.94 -37.32
N THR A 435 -7.34 -25.19 -37.76
CA THR A 435 -8.22 -25.73 -38.81
C THR A 435 -8.98 -26.95 -38.30
N ALA A 436 -10.18 -27.16 -38.84
CA ALA A 436 -11.03 -28.30 -38.53
C ALA A 436 -11.65 -28.83 -39.83
N GLU A 437 -11.32 -30.08 -40.19
CA GLU A 437 -11.74 -30.70 -41.45
C GLU A 437 -12.34 -32.08 -41.21
N VAL A 438 -13.37 -32.44 -41.98
CA VAL A 438 -13.93 -33.79 -41.97
C VAL A 438 -13.03 -34.70 -42.79
N LEU A 439 -12.38 -35.67 -42.15
CA LEU A 439 -11.55 -36.67 -42.85
C LEU A 439 -12.39 -37.78 -43.48
N GLN A 440 -13.35 -38.28 -42.70
CA GLN A 440 -14.22 -39.38 -43.09
C GLN A 440 -15.56 -39.20 -42.38
N GLN A 441 -16.64 -39.59 -43.06
CA GLN A 441 -17.98 -39.63 -42.47
C GLN A 441 -18.75 -40.84 -43.00
N ASN A 442 -19.66 -41.36 -42.20
CA ASN A 442 -20.62 -42.39 -42.59
C ASN A 442 -22.04 -41.98 -42.14
N GLU A 443 -22.96 -42.94 -42.06
CA GLU A 443 -24.36 -42.67 -41.68
C GLU A 443 -24.54 -42.28 -40.20
N SER A 444 -23.60 -42.60 -39.33
CA SER A 444 -23.73 -42.45 -37.87
C SER A 444 -22.62 -41.66 -37.19
N GLN A 445 -21.49 -41.40 -37.87
CA GLN A 445 -20.34 -40.71 -37.28
C GLN A 445 -19.51 -39.99 -38.33
N ALA A 446 -18.78 -38.96 -37.89
CA ALA A 446 -17.71 -38.32 -38.65
C ALA A 446 -16.43 -38.23 -37.83
N THR A 447 -15.30 -38.34 -38.53
CA THR A 447 -13.96 -38.16 -37.96
C THR A 447 -13.45 -36.80 -38.40
N LEU A 448 -13.21 -35.92 -37.44
CA LEU A 448 -12.63 -34.61 -37.62
C LEU A 448 -11.12 -34.65 -37.43
N ARG A 449 -10.37 -33.98 -38.31
CA ARG A 449 -8.99 -33.59 -38.12
C ARG A 449 -8.95 -32.15 -37.65
N ILE A 450 -8.33 -31.92 -36.50
CA ILE A 450 -8.07 -30.61 -35.95
C ILE A 450 -6.57 -30.38 -35.98
N GLU A 451 -6.13 -29.26 -36.53
CA GLU A 451 -4.71 -28.93 -36.66
C GLU A 451 -4.44 -27.53 -36.12
N LEU A 452 -3.41 -27.41 -35.28
CA LEU A 452 -3.04 -26.17 -34.60
C LEU A 452 -1.57 -25.82 -34.87
N ARG A 453 -1.33 -24.66 -35.46
CA ARG A 453 0.01 -24.16 -35.84
C ARG A 453 0.21 -22.70 -35.45
N ASP A 454 1.47 -22.30 -35.30
CA ASP A 454 1.87 -20.91 -35.29
C ASP A 454 1.60 -20.32 -36.69
N ASN A 455 0.88 -19.21 -36.77
CA ASN A 455 0.45 -18.63 -38.04
C ASN A 455 1.60 -17.99 -38.84
N GLU A 456 2.68 -17.58 -38.18
CA GLU A 456 3.84 -16.95 -38.81
C GLU A 456 4.86 -17.97 -39.28
N THR A 457 5.16 -18.96 -38.44
CA THR A 457 6.23 -19.94 -38.69
C THR A 457 5.73 -21.26 -39.28
N GLY A 458 4.43 -21.56 -39.12
CA GLY A 458 3.84 -22.84 -39.51
C GLY A 458 4.22 -24.01 -38.60
N VAL A 459 4.98 -23.78 -37.52
CA VAL A 459 5.39 -24.83 -36.58
C VAL A 459 4.19 -25.28 -35.73
N PRO A 460 4.04 -26.59 -35.46
CA PRO A 460 2.99 -27.09 -34.55
C PRO A 460 3.05 -26.44 -33.16
N ILE A 461 1.90 -26.03 -32.63
CA ILE A 461 1.83 -25.51 -31.25
C ILE A 461 1.68 -26.69 -30.29
N VAL A 462 2.67 -26.90 -29.43
CA VAL A 462 2.67 -27.98 -28.44
C VAL A 462 1.81 -27.58 -27.23
N LEU A 463 0.73 -28.35 -27.01
CA LEU A 463 -0.23 -28.13 -25.92
C LEU A 463 0.23 -28.70 -24.57
N SER A 464 1.01 -29.78 -24.57
CA SER A 464 1.53 -30.42 -23.36
C SER A 464 3.05 -30.47 -23.39
N ASP A 465 3.67 -29.63 -22.56
CA ASP A 465 5.13 -29.54 -22.45
C ASP A 465 5.52 -29.58 -20.98
N THR A 466 5.97 -30.76 -20.53
CA THR A 466 6.38 -31.00 -19.14
C THR A 466 7.76 -30.41 -18.81
N GLY A 467 8.52 -29.95 -19.81
CA GLY A 467 9.84 -29.33 -19.65
C GLY A 467 9.81 -27.81 -19.67
N ARG A 468 8.63 -27.19 -19.79
CA ARG A 468 8.48 -25.74 -19.99
C ARG A 468 8.88 -24.96 -18.74
N GLN A 469 9.82 -24.03 -18.90
CA GLN A 469 10.12 -23.02 -17.91
C GLN A 469 9.17 -21.83 -18.09
N TYR A 470 8.56 -21.40 -17.00
CA TYR A 470 7.62 -20.29 -16.97
C TYR A 470 8.39 -18.99 -16.68
N PRO A 471 8.39 -18.01 -17.60
CA PRO A 471 9.23 -16.83 -17.49
C PRO A 471 8.72 -15.81 -16.48
N ILE A 472 7.44 -15.88 -16.10
CA ILE A 472 6.80 -15.01 -15.10
C ILE A 472 5.93 -15.90 -14.20
N GLY A 473 6.04 -15.72 -12.88
CA GLY A 473 5.51 -16.66 -11.87
C GLY A 473 3.98 -16.88 -11.91
N GLY A 474 3.51 -17.92 -11.20
CA GLY A 474 2.07 -18.23 -11.02
C GLY A 474 1.66 -19.66 -11.41
N THR A 475 0.40 -20.02 -11.15
CA THR A 475 -0.21 -21.26 -11.65
C THR A 475 -0.48 -21.12 -13.14
N THR A 476 0.43 -21.65 -13.96
CA THR A 476 0.33 -21.53 -15.40
C THR A 476 -0.43 -22.71 -15.99
N ARG A 477 -1.44 -22.38 -16.80
CA ARG A 477 -2.22 -23.37 -17.52
C ARG A 477 -1.56 -23.64 -18.88
N ASN A 478 -1.41 -24.91 -19.20
CA ASN A 478 -1.14 -25.34 -20.56
C ASN A 478 -2.34 -25.07 -21.47
N GLY A 479 -2.08 -24.62 -22.70
CA GLY A 479 -3.11 -24.43 -23.70
C GLY A 479 -3.81 -25.75 -24.02
N TYR A 480 -5.05 -25.69 -24.51
CA TYR A 480 -5.83 -26.87 -24.89
C TYR A 480 -6.89 -26.52 -25.94
N ILE A 481 -7.42 -27.54 -26.61
CA ILE A 481 -8.49 -27.36 -27.58
C ILE A 481 -9.77 -28.00 -27.03
N THR A 482 -10.91 -27.38 -27.30
CA THR A 482 -12.24 -27.98 -27.07
C THR A 482 -12.99 -28.16 -28.37
N VAL A 483 -13.59 -29.32 -28.59
CA VAL A 483 -14.52 -29.61 -29.69
C VAL A 483 -15.61 -30.55 -29.17
N ALA A 484 -16.87 -30.36 -29.58
CA ALA A 484 -17.99 -31.16 -29.07
C ALA A 484 -18.03 -31.25 -27.52
N GLU A 485 -17.74 -30.14 -26.84
CA GLU A 485 -17.62 -30.04 -25.37
C GLU A 485 -16.51 -30.90 -24.72
N GLN A 486 -15.69 -31.58 -25.52
CA GLN A 486 -14.58 -32.40 -25.04
C GLN A 486 -13.25 -31.69 -25.22
N ARG A 487 -12.36 -31.85 -24.23
CA ARG A 487 -10.97 -31.41 -24.34
C ARG A 487 -10.18 -32.40 -25.18
N VAL A 488 -9.45 -31.88 -26.16
CA VAL A 488 -8.63 -32.67 -27.07
C VAL A 488 -7.18 -32.20 -27.04
N GLU A 489 -6.27 -33.15 -27.11
CA GLU A 489 -4.84 -32.91 -27.14
C GLU A 489 -4.30 -33.23 -28.54
N THR A 490 -3.41 -32.36 -29.02
CA THR A 490 -2.71 -32.57 -30.28
C THR A 490 -1.49 -33.45 -30.06
N ASN A 491 -1.17 -34.28 -31.04
CA ASN A 491 0.11 -34.98 -31.08
C ASN A 491 1.28 -34.01 -31.33
N ALA A 492 2.51 -34.54 -31.42
CA ALA A 492 3.73 -33.77 -31.67
C ALA A 492 3.73 -32.99 -33.01
N CYS A 493 2.85 -33.36 -33.95
CA CYS A 493 2.66 -32.66 -35.22
C CYS A 493 1.59 -31.57 -35.15
N GLY A 494 0.99 -31.32 -33.98
CA GLY A 494 -0.06 -30.31 -33.80
C GLY A 494 -1.43 -30.78 -34.28
N VAL A 495 -1.65 -32.10 -34.41
CA VAL A 495 -2.89 -32.68 -34.96
C VAL A 495 -3.63 -33.49 -33.91
N ALA A 496 -4.94 -33.31 -33.81
CA ALA A 496 -5.86 -34.15 -33.05
C ALA A 496 -6.91 -34.77 -33.99
N ILE A 497 -7.26 -36.04 -33.77
CA ILE A 497 -8.30 -36.76 -34.50
C ILE A 497 -9.44 -37.08 -33.55
N VAL A 498 -10.66 -36.68 -33.90
CA VAL A 498 -11.83 -36.76 -33.01
C VAL A 498 -13.00 -37.36 -33.77
N THR A 499 -13.67 -38.35 -33.17
CA THR A 499 -14.89 -38.92 -33.74
C THR A 499 -16.11 -38.31 -33.06
N ILE A 500 -17.12 -37.97 -33.84
CA ILE A 500 -18.37 -37.35 -33.41
C ILE A 500 -19.56 -38.10 -34.02
N ASP A 501 -20.60 -38.30 -33.21
CA ASP A 501 -21.70 -39.23 -33.54
C ASP A 501 -23.00 -38.52 -33.94
N GLU A 502 -23.09 -37.21 -33.73
CA GLU A 502 -24.30 -36.44 -34.07
C GLU A 502 -24.08 -35.55 -35.29
N PRO A 503 -25.01 -35.50 -36.25
CA PRO A 503 -24.91 -34.58 -37.37
C PRO A 503 -25.03 -33.12 -36.91
N GLY A 504 -24.14 -32.25 -37.38
CA GLY A 504 -24.17 -30.87 -36.91
C GLY A 504 -22.99 -30.01 -37.35
N ILE A 505 -22.93 -28.84 -36.73
CA ILE A 505 -21.84 -27.88 -36.86
C ILE A 505 -21.01 -27.95 -35.58
N TYR A 506 -19.74 -28.28 -35.73
CA TYR A 506 -18.79 -28.44 -34.63
C TYR A 506 -17.76 -27.34 -34.69
N THR A 507 -17.65 -26.59 -33.59
CA THR A 507 -16.63 -25.54 -33.45
C THR A 507 -15.52 -26.05 -32.55
N ALA A 508 -14.34 -26.23 -33.13
CA ALA A 508 -13.11 -26.37 -32.38
C ALA A 508 -12.68 -24.99 -31.88
N ARG A 509 -12.32 -24.88 -30.61
CA ARG A 509 -11.79 -23.65 -30.01
C ARG A 509 -10.46 -23.95 -29.33
N TYR A 510 -9.44 -23.20 -29.71
CA TYR A 510 -8.16 -23.21 -29.02
C TYR A 510 -8.19 -22.21 -27.86
N HIS A 511 -7.86 -22.70 -26.67
CA HIS A 511 -7.72 -21.93 -25.44
C HIS A 511 -6.22 -21.88 -25.10
N PRO A 512 -5.52 -20.79 -25.45
CA PRO A 512 -4.08 -20.68 -25.25
C PRO A 512 -3.71 -20.51 -23.77
N GLY A 513 -2.43 -20.73 -23.48
CA GLY A 513 -1.83 -20.24 -22.24
C GLY A 513 -1.58 -18.72 -22.29
N SER A 514 -1.47 -18.08 -21.13
CA SER A 514 -1.18 -16.64 -21.02
C SER A 514 0.26 -16.32 -21.43
N TRP A 515 0.49 -15.13 -22.00
CA TRP A 515 1.84 -14.60 -22.27
C TRP A 515 2.67 -14.37 -21.01
N LEU A 516 2.02 -14.33 -19.85
CA LEU A 516 2.69 -14.35 -18.55
C LEU A 516 3.48 -15.65 -18.36
N GLY A 517 2.88 -16.79 -18.74
CA GLY A 517 3.50 -18.11 -18.60
C GLY A 517 4.21 -18.61 -19.86
N HIS A 518 4.02 -17.99 -21.02
CA HIS A 518 4.45 -18.56 -22.31
C HIS A 518 5.20 -17.53 -23.15
N ASN A 519 6.33 -17.94 -23.75
CA ASN A 519 7.07 -17.14 -24.71
C ASN A 519 7.68 -18.08 -25.79
N PRO A 520 7.14 -18.11 -27.02
CA PRO A 520 5.99 -17.33 -27.49
C PRO A 520 4.68 -17.82 -26.86
N ALA A 521 3.73 -16.90 -26.70
CA ALA A 521 2.33 -17.16 -26.40
C ALA A 521 1.46 -16.94 -27.63
N TYR A 522 0.20 -17.35 -27.55
CA TYR A 522 -0.73 -17.30 -28.66
C TYR A 522 -2.09 -16.73 -28.24
N VAL A 523 -2.80 -16.10 -29.18
CA VAL A 523 -4.22 -15.75 -29.00
C VAL A 523 -5.15 -16.90 -29.37
N SER A 524 -6.35 -16.88 -28.80
CA SER A 524 -7.39 -17.87 -29.06
C SER A 524 -7.86 -17.81 -30.51
N GLU A 525 -8.25 -18.97 -31.03
CA GLU A 525 -8.83 -19.10 -32.36
C GLU A 525 -9.92 -20.18 -32.38
N THR A 526 -10.82 -20.08 -33.35
CA THR A 526 -11.91 -21.03 -33.57
C THR A 526 -11.94 -21.51 -35.02
N ALA A 527 -12.20 -22.80 -35.21
CA ALA A 527 -12.41 -23.39 -36.52
C ALA A 527 -13.70 -24.20 -36.51
N THR A 528 -14.42 -24.22 -37.62
CA THR A 528 -15.72 -24.88 -37.70
C THR A 528 -15.71 -25.95 -38.78
N ALA A 529 -16.13 -27.15 -38.41
CA ALA A 529 -16.40 -28.24 -39.34
C ALA A 529 -17.90 -28.57 -39.30
N ARG A 530 -18.49 -28.85 -40.47
CA ARG A 530 -19.87 -29.30 -40.56
C ARG A 530 -19.90 -30.67 -41.21
N TRP A 531 -20.67 -31.58 -40.64
CA TRP A 531 -20.92 -32.88 -41.24
C TRP A 531 -22.40 -33.22 -41.15
N HIS A 532 -22.86 -34.03 -42.10
CA HIS A 532 -24.22 -34.54 -42.15
C HIS A 532 -24.24 -35.86 -42.95
N PRO A 533 -25.06 -36.86 -42.56
CA PRO A 533 -25.19 -38.12 -43.29
C PRO A 533 -25.50 -37.91 -44.78
N LEU A 534 -26.46 -37.03 -45.09
CA LEU A 534 -26.80 -36.63 -46.47
C LEU A 534 -25.72 -35.77 -47.19
N GLY A 535 -24.57 -35.54 -46.55
CA GLY A 535 -23.43 -34.87 -47.16
C GLY A 535 -22.65 -35.76 -48.13
N THR A 536 -22.90 -37.08 -48.15
CA THR A 536 -22.29 -38.04 -49.09
C THR A 536 -23.34 -38.72 -49.98
N ILE A 537 -22.89 -39.23 -51.13
CA ILE A 537 -23.73 -40.03 -52.05
C ILE A 537 -24.29 -41.28 -51.34
N ASP A 538 -23.46 -41.94 -50.53
CA ASP A 538 -23.86 -43.12 -49.77
C ASP A 538 -24.97 -42.80 -48.76
N GLY A 539 -24.90 -41.65 -48.08
CA GLY A 539 -25.96 -41.23 -47.18
C GLY A 539 -27.28 -40.93 -47.88
N TRP A 540 -27.24 -40.41 -49.11
CA TRP A 540 -28.45 -40.29 -49.95
C TRP A 540 -29.02 -41.65 -50.35
N PHE A 541 -28.15 -42.62 -50.70
CA PHE A 541 -28.57 -43.99 -51.00
C PHE A 541 -29.23 -44.64 -49.78
N ALA A 542 -28.61 -44.55 -48.61
CA ALA A 542 -29.15 -45.06 -47.35
C ALA A 542 -30.52 -44.46 -47.05
N PHE A 543 -30.67 -43.13 -47.20
CA PHE A 543 -31.94 -42.44 -47.03
C PHE A 543 -33.03 -42.94 -47.99
N ILE A 544 -32.72 -43.11 -49.28
CA ILE A 544 -33.68 -43.62 -50.27
C ILE A 544 -34.09 -45.06 -49.94
N VAL A 545 -33.15 -45.90 -49.50
CA VAL A 545 -33.43 -47.28 -49.09
C VAL A 545 -34.33 -47.31 -47.86
N GLU A 546 -34.02 -46.52 -46.84
CA GLU A 546 -34.79 -46.45 -45.59
C GLU A 546 -36.22 -45.92 -45.82
N VAL A 547 -36.36 -44.82 -46.56
CA VAL A 547 -37.67 -44.30 -46.99
C VAL A 547 -38.40 -45.32 -47.85
N GLY A 548 -37.70 -45.99 -48.75
CA GLY A 548 -38.23 -47.06 -49.57
C GLY A 548 -38.84 -48.19 -48.73
N TRP A 549 -38.12 -48.66 -47.72
CA TRP A 549 -38.61 -49.68 -46.77
C TRP A 549 -39.82 -49.19 -45.97
N GLN A 550 -39.81 -47.96 -45.47
CA GLN A 550 -40.95 -47.38 -44.74
C GLN A 550 -42.19 -47.20 -45.61
N LEU A 551 -42.04 -47.08 -46.93
CA LEU A 551 -43.16 -47.00 -47.87
C LEU A 551 -43.72 -48.38 -48.24
N ILE A 552 -43.04 -49.50 -47.98
CA ILE A 552 -43.53 -50.85 -48.30
C ILE A 552 -44.90 -51.14 -47.69
N PRO A 553 -45.18 -50.87 -46.39
CA PRO A 553 -46.52 -51.07 -45.82
C PRO A 553 -47.61 -50.29 -46.55
N PHE A 554 -47.31 -49.06 -46.99
CA PHE A 554 -48.24 -48.24 -47.77
C PHE A 554 -48.45 -48.81 -49.17
N PHE A 555 -47.39 -49.26 -49.84
CA PHE A 555 -47.50 -49.95 -51.13
C PHE A 555 -48.28 -51.28 -51.01
N VAL A 556 -48.06 -52.04 -49.94
CA VAL A 556 -48.80 -53.29 -49.65
C VAL A 556 -50.27 -52.98 -49.37
N MET A 557 -50.59 -51.96 -48.56
CA MET A 557 -51.97 -51.51 -48.34
C MET A 557 -52.62 -51.01 -49.61
N PHE A 558 -51.92 -50.21 -50.41
CA PHE A 558 -52.42 -49.69 -51.68
C PHE A 558 -52.70 -50.82 -52.68
N TYR A 559 -51.79 -51.79 -52.80
CA TYR A 559 -51.96 -52.97 -53.65
C TYR A 559 -53.08 -53.88 -53.15
N ALA A 560 -53.14 -54.15 -51.84
CA ALA A 560 -54.23 -54.92 -51.23
C ALA A 560 -55.58 -54.22 -51.42
N GLY A 561 -55.64 -52.89 -51.25
CA GLY A 561 -56.81 -52.06 -51.51
C GLY A 561 -57.26 -52.08 -52.97
N GLN A 562 -56.34 -51.97 -53.93
CA GLN A 562 -56.65 -52.14 -55.36
C GLN A 562 -57.15 -53.56 -55.68
N ARG A 563 -56.59 -54.58 -55.04
CA ARG A 563 -56.99 -55.98 -55.25
C ARG A 563 -58.36 -56.27 -54.62
N LEU A 564 -58.67 -55.67 -53.47
CA LEU A 564 -60.00 -55.68 -52.84
C LEU A 564 -61.03 -54.95 -53.71
N LEU A 565 -60.69 -53.78 -54.26
CA LEU A 565 -61.54 -53.05 -55.21
C LEU A 565 -61.78 -53.81 -56.52
N ARG A 566 -60.83 -54.66 -56.96
CA ARG A 566 -61.02 -55.58 -58.08
C ARG A 566 -61.85 -56.82 -57.74
N MET A 567 -61.87 -57.26 -56.48
CA MET A 567 -62.72 -58.37 -56.02
C MET A 567 -64.14 -57.94 -55.61
N LEU A 568 -64.33 -56.68 -55.23
CA LEU A 568 -65.61 -56.06 -54.84
C LEU A 568 -66.12 -55.04 -55.87
N GLY A 569 -65.44 -54.92 -57.01
CA GLY A 569 -65.88 -54.10 -58.13
C GLY A 569 -67.06 -54.77 -58.86
N PRO A 570 -68.13 -54.04 -59.21
CA PRO A 570 -69.35 -54.65 -59.73
C PRO A 570 -69.12 -55.26 -61.12
N GLU A 571 -69.17 -56.59 -61.21
CA GLU A 571 -69.68 -57.26 -62.40
C GLU A 571 -71.21 -57.17 -62.38
N ASP A 572 -71.79 -56.73 -63.50
CA ASP A 572 -73.20 -56.78 -63.88
C ASP A 572 -74.24 -56.00 -63.07
N ILE A 573 -74.38 -54.69 -63.34
CA ILE A 573 -75.69 -54.03 -63.40
C ILE A 573 -75.64 -52.90 -64.43
N PHE A 574 -75.77 -53.17 -65.74
CA PHE A 574 -76.34 -52.23 -66.75
C PHE A 574 -76.49 -52.92 -68.11
N GLN A 575 -77.33 -53.96 -68.20
CA GLN A 575 -78.04 -54.30 -69.45
C GLN A 575 -79.43 -54.87 -69.16
N ARG A 576 -80.42 -53.98 -69.10
CA ARG A 576 -81.79 -54.24 -69.59
C ARG A 576 -82.53 -52.91 -69.80
N ASN A 577 -82.71 -52.56 -71.08
CA ASN A 577 -83.73 -51.64 -71.60
C ASN A 577 -85.14 -52.21 -71.37
N PRO A 578 -86.23 -51.45 -71.58
CA PRO A 578 -86.35 -49.99 -71.80
C PRO A 578 -87.04 -49.23 -70.66
#